data_AF-A0ABD5EVI6-F1
#
_entry.id   AF-A0ABD5EVI6-F1
#
_cell.length_a   1.000
_cell.length_b   1.000
_cell.length_c   1.000
_cell.angle_alpha   90.00
_cell.angle_beta   90.00
_cell.angle_gamma   90.00
#
_symmetry.space_group_name_H-M   'P 1'
#
loop_
_entity.id
_entity.type
_entity.pdbx_description
1 polymer ?
#
loop_
_entity_poly.entity_id
_entity_poly.type
_entity_poly.pdbx_seq_one_letter_code
_entity_poly.pdbx_strand_id
1 'polypeptide(L)'
;MDLLPTRPTGHRILIAPTAGGGCRARQENFPDHRPDIAELSDGMACPRSAEIADPGRQSDIAGKASDGERWEKGDTRMLLKVDPVDSFSGTFRVPSSKPETQRAILTGTLAEGTSRVYNDLRCDETETMKNACRAFGATITEHDGYLEILGIGGNLPHIRRVIQSRGSGLVFRVMTALASVLPSPVVVTGDATLRNRVMEPLLEALRELGADIESIVSENKAPVVNWGRGLKGGTCRLPGDISSQFITAVLFAAPLADIPVKIEVTGEVFSQSYIRQTLASLTAAGIKVSASEDMRSYQVEPSTYQAQDVTTHEDYTSASYLLAAAALFPGRTVLTNVYGDSMQGEFAIVPILQQLGVDVTFDRATSSLTVDNPPDSMRGHFEVDVRDCPNIVPTLAALGAYVQGSLRVTGGRLTRFHKASRIEAMAAELTRAGVDIEVLYNDGVCDGFEVRGAQTYPGGVTLSSWGDHRIFMSLFVAGLRMQSANRFSGFEDVRLSFPTFMEEFAKAGVRTASVEDVEEENAPAGAVG
;
A
#
# COMPACT_ATOMS: atom_id res chain seq x y z
N MET A 1 44.81 -32.89 18.89
CA MET A 1 43.92 -33.37 19.95
C MET A 1 43.64 -32.19 20.87
N ASP A 2 42.45 -31.59 21.00
CA ASP A 2 41.13 -31.69 20.37
C ASP A 2 40.40 -30.41 20.83
N LEU A 3 39.84 -29.60 19.91
CA LEU A 3 38.40 -29.45 19.58
C LEU A 3 37.53 -28.72 20.64
N LEU A 4 37.27 -27.42 20.37
CA LEU A 4 35.96 -26.70 20.20
C LEU A 4 34.79 -26.87 21.21
N PRO A 5 33.75 -25.99 21.24
CA PRO A 5 33.49 -24.81 20.39
C PRO A 5 33.09 -23.50 21.11
N THR A 6 33.22 -22.41 20.35
CA THR A 6 32.66 -21.08 20.56
C THR A 6 31.16 -21.04 20.20
N ARG A 7 30.38 -20.25 20.95
CA ARG A 7 28.97 -19.94 20.66
C ARG A 7 28.87 -18.77 19.65
N PRO A 8 27.89 -18.76 18.73
CA PRO A 8 27.59 -17.58 17.94
C PRO A 8 26.69 -16.63 18.74
N THR A 9 27.11 -15.38 18.87
CA THR A 9 26.26 -14.28 19.35
C THR A 9 25.39 -13.79 18.20
N GLY A 10 24.10 -14.12 18.23
CA GLY A 10 23.11 -13.49 17.36
C GLY A 10 22.90 -12.04 17.76
N HIS A 11 23.14 -11.11 16.85
CA HIS A 11 22.77 -9.71 17.03
C HIS A 11 21.28 -9.56 16.73
N ARG A 12 20.46 -9.47 17.78
CA ARG A 12 19.07 -9.02 17.68
C ARG A 12 19.04 -7.51 17.52
N ILE A 13 18.37 -7.03 16.48
CA ILE A 13 18.08 -5.61 16.27
C ILE A 13 16.96 -5.23 17.26
N LEU A 14 17.28 -4.34 18.21
CA LEU A 14 16.29 -3.67 19.06
C LEU A 14 16.33 -2.17 18.73
N ILE A 15 15.26 -1.65 18.14
CA ILE A 15 15.04 -0.21 18.01
C ILE A 15 14.42 0.25 19.33
N ALA A 16 15.21 0.94 20.17
CA ALA A 16 14.77 1.39 21.48
C ALA A 16 14.08 2.77 21.41
N PRO A 17 12.94 2.99 22.09
CA PRO A 17 12.37 4.30 22.33
C PRO A 17 13.03 4.98 23.55
N THR A 18 13.22 6.29 23.46
CA THR A 18 13.75 7.14 24.53
C THR A 18 12.67 7.48 25.56
N ALA A 19 12.87 7.06 26.81
CA ALA A 19 12.12 7.52 28.00
C ALA A 19 12.37 9.03 28.23
N GLY A 20 11.46 9.86 28.75
CA GLY A 20 10.38 9.63 29.70
C GLY A 20 10.72 10.37 31.00
N GLY A 21 10.07 11.50 31.27
CA GLY A 21 10.31 12.29 32.48
C GLY A 21 9.09 13.12 32.92
N GLY A 22 8.63 12.88 34.15
CA GLY A 22 8.09 13.94 35.01
C GLY A 22 6.57 14.07 35.12
N CYS A 23 5.99 13.25 35.98
CA CYS A 23 4.63 13.31 36.51
C CYS A 23 4.31 14.60 37.29
N ARG A 24 3.07 15.11 37.22
CA ARG A 24 2.34 15.74 38.36
C ARG A 24 0.84 15.85 38.08
N ALA A 25 0.08 15.13 38.90
CA ALA A 25 -1.37 15.22 39.01
C ALA A 25 -1.81 16.50 39.74
N ARG A 26 -2.95 17.08 39.33
CA ARG A 26 -3.87 17.81 40.21
C ARG A 26 -5.31 17.49 39.82
N GLN A 27 -6.04 16.97 40.80
CA GLN A 27 -7.50 17.00 40.87
C GLN A 27 -7.97 18.45 40.99
N GLU A 28 -9.09 18.81 40.37
CA GLU A 28 -10.12 19.65 41.00
C GLU A 28 -11.41 19.72 40.15
N ASN A 29 -12.48 19.16 40.74
CA ASN A 29 -13.88 19.56 40.79
C ASN A 29 -14.65 20.12 39.56
N PHE A 30 -15.75 19.42 39.28
CA PHE A 30 -16.96 19.85 38.57
C PHE A 30 -17.60 21.13 39.16
N PRO A 31 -18.40 21.84 38.34
CA PRO A 31 -19.84 21.76 38.58
C PRO A 31 -20.72 21.61 37.33
N ASP A 32 -21.86 20.97 37.58
CA ASP A 32 -23.09 20.91 36.78
C ASP A 32 -23.53 22.26 36.23
N HIS A 33 -23.97 22.29 34.97
CA HIS A 33 -25.10 23.13 34.53
C HIS A 33 -25.78 22.54 33.29
N ARG A 34 -27.02 22.06 33.47
CA ARG A 34 -28.04 22.00 32.40
C ARG A 34 -28.62 23.41 32.20
N PRO A 35 -29.17 23.70 31.00
CA PRO A 35 -30.61 23.92 30.99
C PRO A 35 -31.36 23.25 29.82
N ASP A 36 -32.68 23.25 30.03
CA ASP A 36 -33.75 22.60 29.31
C ASP A 36 -34.10 23.18 27.92
N ILE A 37 -34.89 22.34 27.26
CA ILE A 37 -35.61 22.40 25.98
C ILE A 37 -36.70 23.50 25.96
N ALA A 38 -36.88 24.17 24.81
CA ALA A 38 -38.18 24.64 24.26
C ALA A 38 -37.95 25.12 22.81
N GLU A 39 -38.45 24.40 21.80
CA GLU A 39 -39.66 24.75 21.02
C GLU A 39 -39.60 26.10 20.30
N LEU A 40 -39.61 26.07 18.97
CA LEU A 40 -40.38 27.00 18.12
C LEU A 40 -40.69 26.32 16.78
N SER A 41 -41.99 26.32 16.47
CA SER A 41 -42.68 25.72 15.34
C SER A 41 -42.83 26.68 14.14
N ASP A 42 -43.49 26.16 13.11
CA ASP A 42 -44.11 26.83 11.95
C ASP A 42 -43.20 26.90 10.70
N GLY A 43 -43.41 26.07 9.68
CA GLY A 43 -44.49 26.17 8.69
C GLY A 43 -43.80 26.29 7.32
N MET A 44 -43.99 25.42 6.33
CA MET A 44 -45.09 25.52 5.37
C MET A 44 -45.01 24.38 4.34
N ALA A 45 -46.17 23.76 4.11
CA ALA A 45 -46.73 23.33 2.82
C ALA A 45 -45.96 22.37 1.88
N CYS A 46 -46.44 21.13 1.89
CA CYS A 46 -46.38 20.14 0.82
C CYS A 46 -47.44 20.45 -0.26
N PRO A 47 -47.20 20.24 -1.57
CA PRO A 47 -48.26 20.03 -2.55
C PRO A 47 -48.43 18.53 -2.87
N ARG A 48 -49.71 18.17 -2.94
CA ARG A 48 -50.25 16.84 -3.22
C ARG A 48 -50.11 16.45 -4.70
N SER A 49 -50.01 15.13 -4.90
CA SER A 49 -50.70 14.29 -5.89
C SER A 49 -50.74 14.70 -7.37
N ALA A 50 -50.15 13.86 -8.23
CA ALA A 50 -50.66 13.57 -9.57
C ALA A 50 -50.56 12.06 -9.84
N GLU A 51 -51.73 11.44 -9.75
CA GLU A 51 -52.31 10.31 -10.49
C GLU A 51 -51.46 9.14 -11.00
N ILE A 52 -51.91 7.96 -10.56
CA ILE A 52 -51.65 6.62 -11.06
C ILE A 52 -52.43 6.41 -12.37
N ALA A 53 -51.76 5.87 -13.39
CA ALA A 53 -52.41 5.18 -14.51
C ALA A 53 -51.58 3.92 -14.86
N ASP A 54 -52.27 2.79 -14.94
CA ASP A 54 -51.81 1.44 -15.29
C ASP A 54 -52.87 0.83 -16.24
N PRO A 55 -52.67 -0.32 -16.91
CA PRO A 55 -51.60 -0.78 -17.81
C PRO A 55 -52.11 -0.91 -19.26
N GLY A 56 -51.20 -1.06 -20.23
CA GLY A 56 -51.57 -1.76 -21.47
C GLY A 56 -50.79 -1.38 -22.72
N ARG A 57 -49.71 -2.11 -23.00
CA ARG A 57 -49.47 -2.79 -24.28
C ARG A 57 -48.13 -3.53 -24.23
N GLN A 58 -48.25 -4.86 -24.21
CA GLN A 58 -47.19 -5.79 -24.59
C GLN A 58 -46.75 -5.50 -26.03
N SER A 59 -45.44 -5.38 -26.23
CA SER A 59 -44.81 -5.69 -27.51
C SER A 59 -43.50 -6.41 -27.23
N ASP A 60 -43.47 -7.66 -27.67
CA ASP A 60 -42.35 -8.59 -27.61
C ASP A 60 -41.07 -8.01 -28.24
N ILE A 61 -39.99 -7.98 -27.47
CA ILE A 61 -38.63 -8.13 -27.97
C ILE A 61 -37.92 -9.12 -27.06
N ALA A 62 -38.18 -10.39 -27.30
CA ALA A 62 -37.29 -11.47 -26.88
C ALA A 62 -35.99 -11.33 -27.69
N GLY A 63 -34.91 -10.93 -27.02
CA GLY A 63 -33.62 -10.69 -27.65
C GLY A 63 -32.47 -11.04 -26.71
N LYS A 64 -32.03 -12.31 -26.81
CA LYS A 64 -30.69 -12.83 -26.44
C LYS A 64 -30.20 -12.51 -25.02
N ALA A 65 -30.42 -13.46 -24.12
CA ALA A 65 -29.43 -13.78 -23.12
C ALA A 65 -28.10 -14.08 -23.86
N SER A 66 -27.08 -13.24 -23.67
CA SER A 66 -25.74 -13.53 -24.15
C SER A 66 -25.09 -14.51 -23.20
N ASP A 67 -24.81 -15.68 -23.76
CA ASP A 67 -24.02 -16.76 -23.23
C ASP A 67 -22.74 -16.28 -22.52
N GLY A 68 -22.33 -17.05 -21.52
CA GLY A 68 -21.06 -16.88 -20.83
C GLY A 68 -19.91 -16.73 -21.82
N GLU A 69 -19.03 -15.76 -21.53
CA GLU A 69 -17.84 -15.46 -22.30
C GLU A 69 -17.03 -16.73 -22.53
N ARG A 70 -17.20 -17.25 -23.74
CA ARG A 70 -16.33 -18.25 -24.35
C ARG A 70 -15.05 -17.50 -24.70
N TRP A 71 -14.03 -17.63 -23.86
CA TRP A 71 -12.68 -17.13 -24.09
C TRP A 71 -12.27 -17.45 -25.53
N GLU A 72 -12.10 -16.41 -26.36
CA GLU A 72 -11.52 -16.58 -27.69
C GLU A 72 -10.07 -17.07 -27.51
N LYS A 73 -9.74 -18.17 -28.19
CA LYS A 73 -8.36 -18.63 -28.35
C LYS A 73 -7.58 -17.53 -29.09
N GLY A 74 -6.71 -16.80 -28.40
CA GLY A 74 -5.82 -15.85 -29.08
C GLY A 74 -5.03 -14.84 -28.23
N ASP A 75 -5.22 -14.75 -26.91
CA ASP A 75 -4.43 -13.82 -26.10
C ASP A 75 -3.11 -14.49 -25.68
N THR A 76 -2.10 -14.41 -26.54
CA THR A 76 -0.76 -14.90 -26.22
C THR A 76 -0.22 -14.09 -25.05
N ARG A 77 -0.07 -14.73 -23.89
CA ARG A 77 0.46 -14.07 -22.69
C ARG A 77 1.87 -13.56 -23.00
N MET A 78 2.11 -12.26 -22.84
CA MET A 78 3.43 -11.68 -23.03
C MET A 78 4.26 -11.82 -21.75
N LEU A 79 5.52 -12.19 -21.90
CA LEU A 79 6.52 -12.20 -20.85
C LEU A 79 7.59 -11.17 -21.15
N LEU A 80 8.19 -10.61 -20.10
CA LEU A 80 9.39 -9.79 -20.21
C LEU A 80 10.62 -10.68 -20.02
N LYS A 81 11.41 -10.87 -21.07
CA LYS A 81 12.76 -11.42 -20.92
C LYS A 81 13.70 -10.33 -20.41
N VAL A 82 14.46 -10.63 -19.36
CA VAL A 82 15.45 -9.72 -18.76
C VAL A 82 16.81 -10.41 -18.76
N ASP A 83 17.79 -9.78 -19.39
CA ASP A 83 19.16 -10.26 -19.39
C ASP A 83 19.85 -9.92 -18.04
N PRO A 84 20.73 -10.78 -17.52
CA PRO A 84 21.56 -10.44 -16.38
C PRO A 84 22.58 -9.35 -16.72
N VAL A 85 23.17 -8.75 -15.69
CA VAL A 85 24.21 -7.72 -15.82
C VAL A 85 25.44 -8.08 -15.00
N ASP A 86 26.61 -7.61 -15.45
CA ASP A 86 27.88 -7.83 -14.74
C ASP A 86 28.12 -6.78 -13.64
N SER A 87 27.42 -5.65 -13.69
CA SER A 87 27.57 -4.54 -12.73
C SER A 87 26.30 -3.72 -12.64
N PHE A 88 26.14 -2.99 -11.54
CA PHE A 88 25.10 -1.99 -11.36
C PHE A 88 25.73 -0.75 -10.74
N SER A 89 25.93 0.29 -11.55
CA SER A 89 26.51 1.56 -11.12
C SER A 89 25.93 2.71 -11.94
N GLY A 90 25.97 3.92 -11.38
CA GLY A 90 25.42 5.12 -12.03
C GLY A 90 24.55 5.95 -11.10
N THR A 91 23.79 6.85 -11.70
CA THR A 91 22.86 7.75 -10.99
C THR A 91 21.43 7.45 -11.39
N PHE A 92 20.59 7.12 -10.42
CA PHE A 92 19.19 6.76 -10.60
C PHE A 92 18.28 7.70 -9.83
N ARG A 93 17.05 7.91 -10.30
CA ARG A 93 16.08 8.74 -9.61
C ARG A 93 15.05 7.87 -8.90
N VAL A 94 14.91 8.07 -7.59
CA VAL A 94 13.85 7.45 -6.82
C VAL A 94 12.53 8.18 -7.11
N PRO A 95 11.42 7.48 -7.38
CA PRO A 95 10.13 8.12 -7.56
C PRO A 95 9.62 8.66 -6.21
N SER A 96 8.68 9.59 -6.26
CA SER A 96 8.08 10.14 -5.05
C SER A 96 7.15 9.15 -4.37
N SER A 97 6.94 9.32 -3.06
CA SER A 97 6.16 8.44 -2.20
C SER A 97 4.69 8.36 -2.60
N LYS A 98 4.27 7.18 -3.09
CA LYS A 98 2.87 6.93 -3.40
C LYS A 98 1.95 7.16 -2.20
N PRO A 99 2.24 6.62 -1.00
CA PRO A 99 1.39 6.81 0.16
C PRO A 99 1.30 8.28 0.62
N GLU A 100 2.36 9.07 0.47
CA GLU A 100 2.35 10.51 0.77
C GLU A 100 1.53 11.27 -0.28
N THR A 101 1.75 11.02 -1.58
CA THR A 101 0.97 11.66 -2.65
C THR A 101 -0.52 11.37 -2.51
N GLN A 102 -0.91 10.13 -2.21
CA GLN A 102 -2.33 9.78 -2.01
C GLN A 102 -2.94 10.49 -0.80
N ARG A 103 -2.22 10.63 0.32
CA ARG A 103 -2.69 11.39 1.49
C ARG A 103 -2.78 12.88 1.22
N ALA A 104 -1.81 13.46 0.52
CA ALA A 104 -1.83 14.85 0.11
C ALA A 104 -3.02 15.17 -0.80
N ILE A 105 -3.33 14.27 -1.75
CA ILE A 105 -4.53 14.39 -2.59
C ILE A 105 -5.80 14.34 -1.74
N LEU A 106 -5.89 13.43 -0.76
CA LEU A 106 -7.03 13.32 0.15
C LEU A 106 -7.21 14.58 1.01
N THR A 107 -6.15 15.06 1.67
CA THR A 107 -6.24 16.27 2.50
C THR A 107 -6.59 17.49 1.66
N GLY A 108 -5.99 17.65 0.48
CA GLY A 108 -6.30 18.76 -0.43
C GLY A 108 -7.73 18.69 -0.99
N THR A 109 -8.24 17.47 -1.21
CA THR A 109 -9.63 17.26 -1.63
C THR A 109 -10.62 17.70 -0.56
N LEU A 110 -10.39 17.30 0.70
CA LEU A 110 -11.30 17.60 1.80
C LEU A 110 -11.19 19.04 2.31
N ALA A 111 -10.08 19.71 2.01
CA ALA A 111 -9.79 21.07 2.46
C ALA A 111 -10.73 22.14 1.91
N GLU A 112 -10.91 23.22 2.69
CA GLU A 112 -11.49 24.47 2.21
C GLU A 112 -10.40 25.30 1.50
N GLY A 113 -10.57 25.53 0.19
CA GLY A 113 -9.65 26.32 -0.64
C GLY A 113 -8.75 25.47 -1.56
N THR A 114 -7.62 26.05 -1.98
CA THR A 114 -6.70 25.45 -2.94
C THR A 114 -5.42 24.95 -2.26
N SER A 115 -5.08 23.69 -2.50
CA SER A 115 -3.83 23.05 -2.05
C SER A 115 -2.92 22.74 -3.24
N ARG A 116 -1.60 22.81 -3.05
CA ARG A 116 -0.63 22.33 -4.05
C ARG A 116 0.19 21.16 -3.53
N VAL A 117 0.38 20.15 -4.37
CA VAL A 117 1.22 18.98 -4.07
C VAL A 117 2.41 18.98 -5.03
N TYR A 118 3.58 19.36 -4.51
CA TYR A 118 4.84 19.38 -5.26
C TYR A 118 5.50 18.01 -5.26
N ASN A 119 6.24 17.72 -6.33
CA ASN A 119 6.96 16.46 -6.53
C ASN A 119 6.03 15.23 -6.40
N ASP A 120 4.79 15.35 -6.88
CA ASP A 120 3.80 14.28 -6.81
C ASP A 120 4.20 13.03 -7.60
N LEU A 121 3.82 11.84 -7.12
CA LEU A 121 3.93 10.63 -7.93
C LEU A 121 2.77 10.55 -8.93
N ARG A 122 3.09 10.46 -10.22
CA ARG A 122 2.11 10.20 -11.29
C ARG A 122 2.18 8.76 -11.73
N CYS A 123 1.30 7.92 -11.18
CA CYS A 123 1.22 6.49 -11.45
C CYS A 123 -0.26 6.06 -11.46
N ASP A 124 -0.55 4.84 -11.92
CA ASP A 124 -1.94 4.40 -12.07
C ASP A 124 -2.74 4.44 -10.76
N GLU A 125 -2.10 4.19 -9.60
CA GLU A 125 -2.78 4.25 -8.30
C GLU A 125 -3.00 5.68 -7.79
N THR A 126 -2.16 6.66 -8.16
CA THR A 126 -2.43 8.08 -7.84
C THR A 126 -3.42 8.68 -8.83
N GLU A 127 -3.44 8.24 -10.09
CA GLU A 127 -4.52 8.55 -11.03
C GLU A 127 -5.87 8.04 -10.52
N THR A 128 -5.90 6.81 -10.00
CA THR A 128 -7.11 6.24 -9.38
C THR A 128 -7.59 7.12 -8.23
N MET A 129 -6.67 7.58 -7.36
CA MET A 129 -7.01 8.50 -6.26
C MET A 129 -7.56 9.83 -6.79
N LYS A 130 -6.89 10.47 -7.74
CA LYS A 130 -7.35 11.73 -8.36
C LYS A 130 -8.74 11.60 -8.96
N ASN A 131 -9.00 10.52 -9.69
CA ASN A 131 -10.30 10.28 -10.31
C ASN A 131 -11.41 10.04 -9.27
N ALA A 132 -11.11 9.32 -8.20
CA ALA A 132 -12.05 9.14 -7.10
C ALA A 132 -12.35 10.48 -6.40
N CYS A 133 -11.34 11.29 -6.12
CA CYS A 133 -11.52 12.62 -5.54
C CYS A 133 -12.31 13.58 -6.46
N ARG A 134 -12.08 13.54 -7.77
CA ARG A 134 -12.91 14.24 -8.77
C ARG A 134 -14.37 13.76 -8.75
N ALA A 135 -14.59 12.46 -8.52
CA ALA A 135 -15.95 11.93 -8.37
C ALA A 135 -16.66 12.45 -7.11
N PHE A 136 -15.91 12.78 -6.06
CA PHE A 136 -16.38 13.48 -4.86
C PHE A 136 -16.53 15.00 -5.02
N GLY A 137 -16.14 15.58 -6.17
CA GLY A 137 -16.39 16.97 -6.50
C GLY A 137 -15.17 17.90 -6.47
N ALA A 138 -13.98 17.41 -6.09
CA ALA A 138 -12.77 18.22 -6.15
C ALA A 138 -12.38 18.53 -7.60
N THR A 139 -11.81 19.72 -7.83
CA THR A 139 -11.13 20.03 -9.09
C THR A 139 -9.65 19.79 -8.92
N ILE A 140 -9.09 18.87 -9.71
CA ILE A 140 -7.68 18.48 -9.66
C ILE A 140 -7.05 18.72 -11.02
N THR A 141 -6.09 19.66 -11.06
CA THR A 141 -5.37 20.08 -12.26
C THR A 141 -3.89 19.71 -12.14
N GLU A 142 -3.31 19.25 -13.22
CA GLU A 142 -1.90 18.85 -13.26
C GLU A 142 -1.09 19.93 -13.97
N HIS A 143 -0.07 20.43 -13.29
CA HIS A 143 0.91 21.35 -13.83
C HIS A 143 2.26 20.66 -13.96
N ASP A 144 3.23 21.31 -14.58
CA ASP A 144 4.61 20.82 -14.51
C ASP A 144 5.13 21.00 -13.07
N GLY A 145 5.64 19.93 -12.46
CA GLY A 145 6.20 19.91 -11.11
C GLY A 145 5.22 19.90 -9.92
N TYR A 146 3.91 20.13 -10.12
CA TYR A 146 2.92 20.06 -9.03
C TYR A 146 1.49 19.73 -9.47
N LEU A 147 0.69 19.24 -8.53
CA LEU A 147 -0.77 19.13 -8.62
C LEU A 147 -1.42 20.33 -7.93
N GLU A 148 -2.44 20.92 -8.55
CA GLU A 148 -3.32 21.89 -7.91
C GLU A 148 -4.67 21.26 -7.61
N ILE A 149 -5.14 21.39 -6.37
CA ILE A 149 -6.38 20.79 -5.89
C ILE A 149 -7.24 21.88 -5.27
N LEU A 150 -8.34 22.22 -5.93
CA LEU A 150 -9.42 22.99 -5.32
C LEU A 150 -10.34 22.00 -4.60
N GLY A 151 -10.26 22.06 -3.26
CA GLY A 151 -10.99 21.17 -2.36
C GLY A 151 -12.47 21.51 -2.23
N ILE A 152 -13.21 20.61 -1.60
CA ILE A 152 -14.66 20.71 -1.40
C ILE A 152 -15.05 21.28 -0.02
N GLY A 153 -14.08 21.64 0.82
CA GLY A 153 -14.34 22.21 2.15
C GLY A 153 -15.14 21.30 3.08
N GLY A 154 -14.97 19.98 2.98
CA GLY A 154 -15.79 18.99 3.68
C GLY A 154 -17.25 18.92 3.23
N ASN A 155 -17.70 19.82 2.34
CA ASN A 155 -19.05 19.81 1.80
C ASN A 155 -19.14 18.81 0.66
N LEU A 156 -19.33 17.54 1.03
CA LEU A 156 -19.48 16.45 0.07
C LEU A 156 -20.80 16.68 -0.72
N PRO A 157 -20.73 16.97 -2.04
CA PRO A 157 -21.92 17.25 -2.82
C PRO A 157 -22.85 16.03 -2.81
N HIS A 158 -24.16 16.25 -2.98
CA HIS A 158 -25.12 15.17 -3.22
C HIS A 158 -24.77 14.43 -4.52
N ILE A 159 -23.89 13.44 -4.41
CA ILE A 159 -23.45 12.61 -5.52
C ILE A 159 -24.24 11.31 -5.50
N ARG A 160 -24.80 10.96 -6.66
CA ARG A 160 -25.30 9.61 -6.96
C ARG A 160 -24.37 9.04 -8.02
N ARG A 161 -23.27 8.44 -7.58
CA ARG A 161 -22.19 7.99 -8.47
C ARG A 161 -21.65 6.63 -8.07
N VAL A 162 -21.04 5.98 -9.05
CA VAL A 162 -20.18 4.82 -8.85
C VAL A 162 -18.74 5.31 -8.80
N ILE A 163 -18.04 5.04 -7.70
CA ILE A 163 -16.62 5.35 -7.52
C ILE A 163 -15.81 4.10 -7.86
N GLN A 164 -14.96 4.22 -8.87
CA GLN A 164 -14.06 3.14 -9.28
C GLN A 164 -12.70 3.27 -8.61
N SER A 165 -12.35 2.27 -7.80
CA SER A 165 -11.09 2.18 -7.07
C SER A 165 -10.07 1.28 -7.78
N ARG A 166 -10.43 0.67 -8.93
CA ARG A 166 -9.60 -0.29 -9.67
C ARG A 166 -9.00 -1.32 -8.69
N GLY A 167 -7.69 -1.59 -8.73
CA GLY A 167 -7.01 -2.52 -7.82
C GLY A 167 -6.47 -1.89 -6.53
N SER A 168 -6.71 -0.58 -6.32
CA SER A 168 -6.12 0.20 -5.22
C SER A 168 -6.87 -0.02 -3.91
N GLY A 169 -6.22 -0.72 -2.98
CA GLY A 169 -6.80 -0.99 -1.65
C GLY A 169 -7.02 0.26 -0.82
N LEU A 170 -6.10 1.23 -0.87
CA LEU A 170 -6.22 2.46 -0.08
C LEU A 170 -7.35 3.34 -0.62
N VAL A 171 -7.42 3.53 -1.94
CA VAL A 171 -8.50 4.31 -2.57
C VAL A 171 -9.84 3.71 -2.17
N PHE A 172 -10.03 2.40 -2.34
CA PHE A 172 -11.30 1.77 -1.98
C PHE A 172 -11.69 2.00 -0.52
N ARG A 173 -10.78 1.74 0.41
CA ARG A 173 -11.06 1.84 1.85
C ARG A 173 -11.39 3.27 2.25
N VAL A 174 -10.59 4.25 1.82
CA VAL A 174 -10.84 5.66 2.16
C VAL A 174 -12.11 6.16 1.49
N MET A 175 -12.33 5.85 0.20
CA MET A 175 -13.54 6.28 -0.50
C MET A 175 -14.80 5.63 0.08
N THR A 176 -14.71 4.40 0.62
CA THR A 176 -15.81 3.73 1.35
C THR A 176 -16.15 4.48 2.64
N ALA A 177 -15.12 4.87 3.42
CA ALA A 177 -15.32 5.64 4.64
C ALA A 177 -15.86 7.05 4.35
N LEU A 178 -15.31 7.76 3.36
CA LEU A 178 -15.80 9.08 2.94
C LEU A 178 -17.22 9.01 2.35
N ALA A 179 -17.53 7.97 1.57
CA ALA A 179 -18.87 7.76 1.08
C ALA A 179 -19.89 7.60 2.21
N SER A 180 -19.49 7.04 3.36
CA SER A 180 -20.37 6.87 4.52
C SER A 180 -20.82 8.18 5.16
N VAL A 181 -20.07 9.26 4.94
CA VAL A 181 -20.42 10.61 5.42
C VAL A 181 -21.55 11.22 4.58
N LEU A 182 -21.75 10.75 3.35
CA LEU A 182 -22.76 11.31 2.46
C LEU A 182 -24.18 10.99 2.91
N PRO A 183 -25.12 11.95 2.82
CA PRO A 183 -26.55 11.72 2.99
C PRO A 183 -27.23 11.19 1.71
N SER A 184 -26.46 10.65 0.75
CA SER A 184 -26.97 10.14 -0.52
C SER A 184 -26.35 8.80 -0.89
N PRO A 185 -27.08 7.94 -1.65
CA PRO A 185 -26.55 6.65 -2.05
C PRO A 185 -25.31 6.75 -2.96
N VAL A 186 -24.28 5.98 -2.63
CA VAL A 186 -23.02 5.89 -3.37
C VAL A 186 -22.53 4.45 -3.43
N VAL A 187 -22.09 4.03 -4.62
CA VAL A 187 -21.47 2.72 -4.83
C VAL A 187 -19.96 2.89 -4.93
N VAL A 188 -19.19 2.13 -4.14
CA VAL A 188 -17.74 2.04 -4.26
C VAL A 188 -17.37 0.65 -4.75
N THR A 189 -16.57 0.55 -5.80
CA THR A 189 -16.22 -0.72 -6.44
C THR A 189 -14.76 -0.72 -6.94
N GLY A 190 -14.31 -1.84 -7.49
CA GLY A 190 -12.97 -2.04 -8.02
C GLY A 190 -12.89 -3.14 -9.07
N ASP A 191 -11.68 -3.52 -9.44
CA ASP A 191 -11.41 -4.61 -10.37
C ASP A 191 -11.51 -5.99 -9.69
N ALA A 192 -11.22 -7.06 -10.45
CA ALA A 192 -11.23 -8.42 -9.93
C ALA A 192 -10.31 -8.64 -8.73
N THR A 193 -9.12 -8.03 -8.73
CA THR A 193 -8.14 -8.12 -7.65
C THR A 193 -8.71 -7.55 -6.35
N LEU A 194 -9.36 -6.39 -6.43
CA LEU A 194 -9.96 -5.77 -5.25
C LEU A 194 -11.19 -6.51 -4.74
N ARG A 195 -12.02 -7.05 -5.64
CA ARG A 195 -13.25 -7.80 -5.28
C ARG A 195 -12.96 -9.08 -4.51
N ASN A 196 -11.73 -9.57 -4.51
CA ASN A 196 -11.31 -10.73 -3.70
C ASN A 196 -10.84 -10.36 -2.29
N ARG A 197 -10.66 -9.07 -1.97
CA ARG A 197 -10.16 -8.64 -0.65
C ARG A 197 -11.30 -8.46 0.33
N VAL A 198 -11.15 -9.05 1.52
CA VAL A 198 -12.08 -8.92 2.64
C VAL A 198 -12.07 -7.48 3.16
N MET A 199 -13.25 -6.87 3.28
CA MET A 199 -13.46 -5.50 3.75
C MET A 199 -14.30 -5.43 5.03
N GLU A 200 -14.74 -6.58 5.54
CA GLU A 200 -15.59 -6.74 6.71
C GLU A 200 -15.19 -5.85 7.90
N PRO A 201 -13.91 -5.80 8.35
CA PRO A 201 -13.58 -4.99 9.51
C PRO A 201 -13.86 -3.50 9.33
N LEU A 202 -13.69 -2.98 8.11
CA LEU A 202 -14.01 -1.58 7.81
C LEU A 202 -15.53 -1.35 7.78
N LEU A 203 -16.29 -2.27 7.18
CA LEU A 203 -17.74 -2.14 7.08
C LEU A 203 -18.40 -2.21 8.47
N GLU A 204 -17.95 -3.13 9.31
CA GLU A 204 -18.41 -3.23 10.70
C GLU A 204 -18.10 -1.95 11.48
N ALA A 205 -16.85 -1.45 11.41
CA ALA A 205 -16.48 -0.21 12.09
C ALA A 205 -17.32 0.99 11.62
N LEU A 206 -17.59 1.11 10.31
CA LEU A 206 -18.44 2.19 9.79
C LEU A 206 -19.89 2.08 10.25
N ARG A 207 -20.45 0.85 10.35
CA ARG A 207 -21.79 0.62 10.92
C ARG A 207 -21.84 0.95 12.42
N GLU A 208 -20.79 0.62 13.19
CA GLU A 208 -20.67 1.03 14.60
C GLU A 208 -20.69 2.55 14.76
N LEU A 209 -20.13 3.28 13.79
CA LEU A 209 -20.18 4.76 13.70
C LEU A 209 -21.49 5.31 13.12
N GLY A 210 -22.49 4.46 12.88
CA GLY A 210 -23.83 4.84 12.46
C GLY A 210 -24.06 4.93 10.94
N ALA A 211 -23.09 4.52 10.12
CA ALA A 211 -23.26 4.49 8.66
C ALA A 211 -24.22 3.38 8.21
N ASP A 212 -25.01 3.65 7.17
CA ASP A 212 -25.85 2.66 6.49
C ASP A 212 -25.12 2.11 5.27
N ILE A 213 -24.25 1.13 5.51
CA ILE A 213 -23.31 0.61 4.52
C ILE A 213 -23.32 -0.91 4.46
N GLU A 214 -23.34 -1.46 3.24
CA GLU A 214 -23.32 -2.90 3.02
C GLU A 214 -22.56 -3.30 1.76
N SER A 215 -22.06 -4.53 1.76
CA SER A 215 -21.62 -5.19 0.54
C SER A 215 -22.85 -5.71 -0.19
N ILE A 216 -22.93 -5.45 -1.50
CA ILE A 216 -24.02 -5.98 -2.35
C ILE A 216 -23.65 -7.32 -2.99
N VAL A 217 -22.51 -7.89 -2.61
CA VAL A 217 -22.10 -9.26 -2.90
C VAL A 217 -21.96 -10.04 -1.60
N SER A 218 -21.98 -11.38 -1.66
CA SER A 218 -21.72 -12.21 -0.48
C SER A 218 -20.31 -11.94 0.08
N GLU A 219 -20.13 -12.17 1.39
CA GLU A 219 -18.82 -12.19 2.08
C GLU A 219 -18.13 -10.82 2.31
N ASN A 220 -18.89 -9.71 2.44
CA ASN A 220 -18.34 -8.41 2.85
C ASN A 220 -17.17 -7.91 1.96
N LYS A 221 -17.31 -8.12 0.64
CA LYS A 221 -16.34 -7.73 -0.40
C LYS A 221 -16.83 -6.53 -1.20
N ALA A 222 -15.96 -5.93 -2.01
CA ALA A 222 -16.41 -4.97 -3.03
C ALA A 222 -17.33 -5.66 -4.06
N PRO A 223 -18.33 -4.98 -4.65
CA PRO A 223 -18.74 -3.60 -4.42
C PRO A 223 -19.50 -3.38 -3.10
N VAL A 224 -19.42 -2.15 -2.59
CA VAL A 224 -20.08 -1.69 -1.37
C VAL A 224 -20.98 -0.51 -1.70
N VAL A 225 -22.11 -0.42 -1.02
CA VAL A 225 -23.09 0.67 -1.14
C VAL A 225 -23.28 1.33 0.20
N ASN A 226 -23.09 2.66 0.25
CA ASN A 226 -23.66 3.50 1.29
C ASN A 226 -25.08 3.91 0.84
N TRP A 227 -26.07 3.81 1.73
CA TRP A 227 -27.46 4.19 1.46
C TRP A 227 -27.81 5.63 1.84
N GLY A 228 -26.88 6.37 2.46
CA GLY A 228 -27.00 7.81 2.62
C GLY A 228 -27.59 8.28 3.94
N ARG A 229 -27.16 7.70 5.07
CA ARG A 229 -27.56 8.16 6.42
C ARG A 229 -26.61 9.17 7.07
N GLY A 230 -25.47 9.45 6.44
CA GLY A 230 -24.38 10.18 7.07
C GLY A 230 -23.61 9.35 8.10
N LEU A 231 -22.55 9.94 8.64
CA LEU A 231 -21.67 9.31 9.64
C LEU A 231 -21.87 10.00 10.98
N LYS A 232 -22.57 9.34 11.90
CA LYS A 232 -22.86 9.92 13.22
C LYS A 232 -21.59 10.13 14.03
N GLY A 233 -20.71 9.12 14.09
CA GLY A 233 -19.56 9.09 14.99
C GLY A 233 -19.81 8.20 16.21
N GLY A 234 -19.02 8.35 17.28
CA GLY A 234 -19.05 7.47 18.44
C GLY A 234 -17.81 6.59 18.55
N THR A 235 -17.95 5.33 18.96
CA THR A 235 -16.80 4.40 19.12
C THR A 235 -16.91 3.24 18.15
N CYS A 236 -15.80 2.89 17.51
CA CYS A 236 -15.69 1.68 16.70
C CYS A 236 -14.44 0.87 17.03
N ARG A 237 -14.43 -0.40 16.63
CA ARG A 237 -13.31 -1.32 16.80
C ARG A 237 -12.72 -1.76 15.48
N LEU A 238 -11.39 -1.82 15.42
CA LEU A 238 -10.66 -2.31 14.25
C LEU A 238 -9.54 -3.27 14.66
N PRO A 239 -9.25 -4.34 13.89
CA PRO A 239 -8.08 -5.18 14.12
C PRO A 239 -6.80 -4.50 13.64
N GLY A 240 -5.75 -4.53 14.46
CA GLY A 240 -4.46 -3.90 14.18
C GLY A 240 -3.52 -4.69 13.27
N ASP A 241 -3.81 -5.97 13.05
CA ASP A 241 -2.92 -6.94 12.39
C ASP A 241 -3.40 -7.38 10.99
N ILE A 242 -4.52 -6.84 10.51
CA ILE A 242 -5.05 -7.12 9.16
C ILE A 242 -4.62 -6.04 8.16
N SER A 243 -4.98 -4.77 8.41
CA SER A 243 -4.58 -3.66 7.54
C SER A 243 -4.66 -2.29 8.23
N SER A 244 -3.54 -1.59 8.31
CA SER A 244 -3.47 -0.19 8.78
C SER A 244 -4.30 0.78 7.92
N GLN A 245 -4.67 0.37 6.71
CA GLN A 245 -5.51 1.17 5.82
C GLN A 245 -6.96 1.27 6.31
N PHE A 246 -7.45 0.33 7.12
CA PHE A 246 -8.77 0.46 7.74
C PHE A 246 -8.79 1.61 8.76
N ILE A 247 -7.76 1.68 9.62
CA ILE A 247 -7.58 2.77 10.57
C ILE A 247 -7.42 4.09 9.82
N THR A 248 -6.62 4.10 8.76
CA THR A 248 -6.44 5.30 7.92
C THR A 248 -7.76 5.77 7.30
N ALA A 249 -8.59 4.86 6.78
CA ALA A 249 -9.87 5.21 6.19
C ALA A 249 -10.81 5.88 7.21
N VAL A 250 -10.95 5.30 8.41
CA VAL A 250 -11.78 5.88 9.47
C VAL A 250 -11.21 7.21 9.94
N LEU A 251 -9.89 7.33 10.12
CA LEU A 251 -9.24 8.59 10.52
C LEU A 251 -9.48 9.73 9.52
N PHE A 252 -9.58 9.45 8.22
CA PHE A 252 -9.91 10.47 7.19
C PHE A 252 -11.39 10.85 7.14
N ALA A 253 -12.31 9.95 7.53
CA ALA A 253 -13.74 10.26 7.57
C ALA A 253 -14.16 10.89 8.92
N ALA A 254 -13.44 10.60 9.99
CA ALA A 254 -13.79 10.98 11.35
C ALA A 254 -13.99 12.50 11.58
N PRO A 255 -13.20 13.41 11.00
CA PRO A 255 -13.43 14.85 11.18
C PRO A 255 -14.77 15.34 10.60
N LEU A 256 -15.36 14.56 9.70
CA LEU A 256 -16.61 14.89 9.02
C LEU A 256 -17.84 14.26 9.71
N ALA A 257 -17.68 13.58 10.84
CA ALA A 257 -18.77 12.99 11.60
C ALA A 257 -19.51 14.03 12.45
N ASP A 258 -20.77 13.75 12.82
CA ASP A 258 -21.59 14.66 13.63
C ASP A 258 -21.05 14.83 15.06
N ILE A 259 -20.53 13.75 15.64
CA ILE A 259 -19.94 13.71 16.99
C ILE A 259 -18.54 13.09 16.95
N PRO A 260 -17.73 13.25 18.01
CA PRO A 260 -16.36 12.72 18.05
C PRO A 260 -16.30 11.22 17.77
N VAL A 261 -15.22 10.82 17.08
CA VAL A 261 -14.94 9.43 16.75
C VAL A 261 -13.80 8.92 17.62
N LYS A 262 -14.03 7.79 18.27
CA LYS A 262 -13.04 7.00 18.99
C LYS A 262 -12.81 5.68 18.27
N ILE A 263 -11.57 5.41 17.89
CA ILE A 263 -11.15 4.13 17.29
C ILE A 263 -10.41 3.33 18.35
N GLU A 264 -10.91 2.13 18.66
CA GLU A 264 -10.24 1.15 19.51
C GLU A 264 -9.61 0.05 18.63
N VAL A 265 -8.29 -0.05 18.64
CA VAL A 265 -7.57 -1.08 17.88
C VAL A 265 -7.37 -2.32 18.75
N THR A 266 -7.87 -3.45 18.25
CA THR A 266 -7.73 -4.75 18.87
C THR A 266 -6.47 -5.46 18.40
N GLY A 267 -5.84 -6.24 19.28
CA GLY A 267 -4.63 -6.99 18.96
C GLY A 267 -3.36 -6.13 18.85
N GLU A 268 -2.33 -6.68 18.21
CA GLU A 268 -1.08 -5.97 17.91
C GLU A 268 -1.27 -5.05 16.70
N VAL A 269 -0.63 -3.88 16.71
CA VAL A 269 -0.74 -2.89 15.63
C VAL A 269 0.46 -3.02 14.71
N PHE A 270 0.20 -3.55 13.51
CA PHE A 270 1.19 -3.67 12.44
C PHE A 270 1.19 -2.41 11.57
N SER A 271 2.28 -2.17 10.83
CA SER A 271 2.37 -1.05 9.88
C SER A 271 2.05 0.31 10.52
N GLN A 272 2.54 0.53 11.74
CA GLN A 272 2.34 1.76 12.51
C GLN A 272 2.88 2.99 11.77
N SER A 273 3.96 2.84 11.00
CA SER A 273 4.53 3.89 10.14
C SER A 273 3.48 4.51 9.22
N TYR A 274 2.59 3.71 8.62
CA TYR A 274 1.50 4.22 7.78
C TYR A 274 0.44 4.97 8.58
N ILE A 275 0.17 4.56 9.83
CA ILE A 275 -0.76 5.28 10.69
C ILE A 275 -0.14 6.61 11.13
N ARG A 276 1.15 6.61 11.51
CA ARG A 276 1.90 7.84 11.84
C ARG A 276 1.92 8.83 10.67
N GLN A 277 2.14 8.35 9.44
CA GLN A 277 2.02 9.17 8.24
C GLN A 277 0.60 9.75 8.09
N THR A 278 -0.44 8.97 8.33
CA THR A 278 -1.82 9.48 8.32
C THR A 278 -2.03 10.56 9.38
N LEU A 279 -1.61 10.33 10.62
CA LEU A 279 -1.72 11.32 11.70
C LEU A 279 -0.96 12.62 11.37
N ALA A 280 0.23 12.51 10.78
CA ALA A 280 1.00 13.67 10.35
C ALA A 280 0.29 14.45 9.24
N SER A 281 -0.26 13.77 8.22
CA SER A 281 -1.04 14.42 7.16
C SER A 281 -2.30 15.11 7.69
N LEU A 282 -3.02 14.47 8.62
CA LEU A 282 -4.20 15.04 9.26
C LEU A 282 -3.84 16.27 10.10
N THR A 283 -2.79 16.18 10.91
CA THR A 283 -2.30 17.28 11.75
C THR A 283 -1.88 18.48 10.90
N ALA A 284 -1.16 18.25 9.80
CA ALA A 284 -0.76 19.30 8.87
C ALA A 284 -1.99 19.99 8.26
N ALA A 285 -3.04 19.23 7.92
CA ALA A 285 -4.30 19.75 7.42
C ALA A 285 -5.21 20.35 8.53
N GLY A 286 -4.69 20.62 9.73
CA GLY A 286 -5.41 21.27 10.82
C GLY A 286 -6.31 20.37 11.67
N ILE A 287 -6.32 19.05 11.42
CA ILE A 287 -7.14 18.09 12.15
C ILE A 287 -6.45 17.70 13.46
N LYS A 288 -7.18 17.80 14.57
CA LYS A 288 -6.68 17.40 15.90
C LYS A 288 -7.01 15.94 16.15
N VAL A 289 -5.97 15.11 16.24
CA VAL A 289 -6.09 13.69 16.59
C VAL A 289 -5.31 13.41 17.87
N SER A 290 -5.97 12.83 18.86
CA SER A 290 -5.31 12.25 20.03
C SER A 290 -5.04 10.77 19.77
N ALA A 291 -3.81 10.31 19.96
CA ALA A 291 -3.43 8.91 19.84
C ALA A 291 -2.77 8.42 21.13
N SER A 292 -3.08 7.19 21.55
CA SER A 292 -2.35 6.54 22.64
C SER A 292 -0.93 6.18 22.23
N GLU A 293 -0.02 6.11 23.20
CA GLU A 293 1.40 5.79 22.96
C GLU A 293 1.60 4.43 22.26
N ASP A 294 0.79 3.44 22.63
CA ASP A 294 0.78 2.10 22.06
C ASP A 294 0.04 2.00 20.71
N MET A 295 -0.46 3.14 20.18
CA MET A 295 -1.19 3.22 18.91
C MET A 295 -2.48 2.39 18.89
N ARG A 296 -3.05 2.05 20.05
CA ARG A 296 -4.29 1.26 20.15
C ARG A 296 -5.56 2.07 20.33
N SER A 297 -5.47 3.37 20.55
CA SER A 297 -6.63 4.25 20.69
C SER A 297 -6.41 5.55 19.96
N TYR A 298 -7.41 5.97 19.19
CA TYR A 298 -7.44 7.28 18.54
C TYR A 298 -8.73 8.01 18.87
N GLN A 299 -8.67 9.31 19.08
CA GLN A 299 -9.84 10.18 19.20
C GLN A 299 -9.71 11.38 18.26
N VAL A 300 -10.75 11.61 17.48
CA VAL A 300 -10.83 12.68 16.49
C VAL A 300 -12.09 13.49 16.75
N GLU A 301 -11.93 14.80 16.87
CA GLU A 301 -13.04 15.74 17.03
C GLU A 301 -13.56 16.20 15.64
N PRO A 302 -14.87 16.47 15.48
CA PRO A 302 -15.40 17.08 14.28
C PRO A 302 -14.63 18.37 13.95
N SER A 303 -14.13 18.49 12.72
CA SER A 303 -13.25 19.58 12.32
C SER A 303 -13.15 19.75 10.81
N THR A 304 -12.69 20.93 10.39
CA THR A 304 -12.53 21.28 8.97
C THR A 304 -11.09 21.12 8.53
N TYR A 305 -10.90 20.51 7.36
CA TYR A 305 -9.59 20.40 6.71
C TYR A 305 -9.13 21.76 6.16
N GLN A 306 -7.87 22.10 6.41
CA GLN A 306 -7.25 23.33 5.91
C GLN A 306 -6.45 23.05 4.64
N ALA A 307 -6.57 23.95 3.66
CA ALA A 307 -5.77 23.88 2.45
C ALA A 307 -4.30 24.18 2.75
N GLN A 308 -3.40 23.45 2.08
CA GLN A 308 -1.97 23.54 2.33
C GLN A 308 -1.15 23.19 1.08
N ASP A 309 0.02 23.81 0.99
CA ASP A 309 1.04 23.43 0.03
C ASP A 309 1.97 22.40 0.69
N VAL A 310 2.15 21.26 0.03
CA VAL A 310 2.98 20.14 0.53
C VAL A 310 3.92 19.63 -0.55
N THR A 311 5.11 19.20 -0.16
CA THR A 311 6.07 18.53 -1.05
C THR A 311 6.18 17.08 -0.61
N THR A 312 5.97 16.14 -1.54
CA THR A 312 6.18 14.72 -1.25
C THR A 312 7.63 14.32 -1.46
N HIS A 313 8.11 13.37 -0.65
CA HIS A 313 9.51 12.94 -0.63
C HIS A 313 9.71 11.59 -1.36
N GLU A 314 10.88 10.98 -1.21
CA GLU A 314 11.24 9.68 -1.80
C GLU A 314 10.26 8.57 -1.42
N ASP A 315 10.06 7.59 -2.30
CA ASP A 315 9.36 6.35 -1.95
C ASP A 315 10.38 5.26 -1.53
N TYR A 316 10.47 4.92 -0.24
CA TYR A 316 11.40 3.88 0.23
C TYR A 316 10.99 2.45 -0.14
N THR A 317 9.73 2.21 -0.51
CA THR A 317 9.42 0.96 -1.21
C THR A 317 10.18 0.93 -2.52
N SER A 318 10.00 1.95 -3.36
CA SER A 318 10.56 1.95 -4.71
C SER A 318 12.08 2.07 -4.68
N ALA A 319 12.63 2.84 -3.75
CA ALA A 319 14.07 2.92 -3.49
C ALA A 319 14.64 1.55 -3.15
N SER A 320 13.90 0.68 -2.44
CA SER A 320 14.39 -0.64 -2.04
C SER A 320 14.84 -1.49 -3.22
N TYR A 321 14.22 -1.37 -4.40
CA TYR A 321 14.62 -2.14 -5.59
C TYR A 321 15.98 -1.67 -6.13
N LEU A 322 16.19 -0.35 -6.22
CA LEU A 322 17.45 0.25 -6.66
C LEU A 322 18.57 0.01 -5.64
N LEU A 323 18.25 0.14 -4.35
CA LEU A 323 19.15 -0.14 -3.24
C LEU A 323 19.56 -1.61 -3.19
N ALA A 324 18.61 -2.54 -3.37
CA ALA A 324 18.91 -3.96 -3.45
C ALA A 324 19.78 -4.27 -4.67
N ALA A 325 19.45 -3.73 -5.86
CA ALA A 325 20.29 -3.88 -7.04
C ALA A 325 21.72 -3.36 -6.81
N ALA A 326 21.89 -2.18 -6.21
CA ALA A 326 23.20 -1.65 -5.85
C ALA A 326 23.95 -2.53 -4.83
N ALA A 327 23.24 -3.16 -3.89
CA ALA A 327 23.85 -4.09 -2.94
C ALA A 327 24.27 -5.44 -3.58
N LEU A 328 23.63 -5.85 -4.69
CA LEU A 328 24.01 -7.07 -5.40
C LEU A 328 25.35 -6.98 -6.13
N PHE A 329 25.83 -5.77 -6.46
CA PHE A 329 27.05 -5.58 -7.25
C PHE A 329 28.03 -4.67 -6.53
N PRO A 330 29.31 -5.05 -6.35
CA PRO A 330 30.30 -4.15 -5.81
C PRO A 330 30.45 -2.89 -6.66
N GLY A 331 30.66 -1.75 -6.00
CA GLY A 331 30.83 -0.46 -6.66
C GLY A 331 29.95 0.63 -6.09
N ARG A 332 29.95 1.77 -6.79
CA ARG A 332 29.30 3.00 -6.33
C ARG A 332 28.05 3.32 -7.16
N THR A 333 26.95 3.55 -6.47
CA THR A 333 25.66 3.97 -7.03
C THR A 333 25.15 5.21 -6.31
N VAL A 334 24.53 6.14 -7.03
CA VAL A 334 23.90 7.33 -6.47
C VAL A 334 22.41 7.32 -6.76
N LEU A 335 21.60 7.50 -5.72
CA LEU A 335 20.15 7.68 -5.80
C LEU A 335 19.81 9.14 -5.54
N THR A 336 19.07 9.77 -6.46
CA THR A 336 18.59 11.16 -6.35
C THR A 336 17.13 11.21 -5.96
N ASN A 337 16.67 12.38 -5.52
CA ASN A 337 15.33 12.57 -4.93
C ASN A 337 15.20 11.73 -3.65
N VAL A 338 16.20 11.81 -2.75
CA VAL A 338 16.25 11.12 -1.45
C VAL A 338 16.68 12.12 -0.37
N TYR A 339 15.81 12.38 0.60
CA TYR A 339 16.00 13.42 1.60
C TYR A 339 16.57 12.87 2.93
N GLY A 340 16.34 11.60 3.23
CA GLY A 340 16.96 10.87 4.35
C GLY A 340 16.27 11.01 5.71
N ASP A 341 15.36 11.97 5.87
CA ASP A 341 14.47 12.08 7.03
C ASP A 341 13.07 11.58 6.63
N SER A 342 12.75 10.31 6.96
CA SER A 342 11.50 9.68 6.52
C SER A 342 10.73 8.99 7.65
N MET A 343 9.40 9.12 7.60
CA MET A 343 8.45 8.38 8.45
C MET A 343 8.02 7.04 7.84
N GLN A 344 8.51 6.70 6.65
CA GLN A 344 8.17 5.47 5.97
C GLN A 344 8.87 4.30 6.66
N GLY A 345 8.12 3.27 7.04
CA GLY A 345 8.72 2.09 7.68
C GLY A 345 9.74 1.41 6.77
N GLU A 346 9.54 1.50 5.45
CA GLU A 346 10.46 0.97 4.44
C GLU A 346 11.83 1.65 4.43
N PHE A 347 12.00 2.79 5.11
CA PHE A 347 13.33 3.36 5.41
C PHE A 347 14.26 2.32 6.05
N ALA A 348 13.70 1.31 6.74
CA ALA A 348 14.42 0.17 7.30
C ALA A 348 15.38 -0.54 6.33
N ILE A 349 15.17 -0.45 5.01
CA ILE A 349 16.12 -1.01 4.03
C ILE A 349 17.53 -0.43 4.18
N VAL A 350 17.67 0.84 4.57
CA VAL A 350 18.97 1.51 4.73
C VAL A 350 19.80 0.89 5.87
N PRO A 351 19.32 0.82 7.13
CA PRO A 351 20.07 0.16 8.19
C PRO A 351 20.24 -1.35 7.95
N ILE A 352 19.35 -2.01 7.21
CA ILE A 352 19.54 -3.41 6.80
C ILE A 352 20.76 -3.54 5.88
N LEU A 353 20.88 -2.69 4.86
CA LEU A 353 22.05 -2.69 3.97
C LEU A 353 23.35 -2.39 4.72
N GLN A 354 23.33 -1.44 5.66
CA GLN A 354 24.50 -1.14 6.51
C GLN A 354 24.93 -2.34 7.35
N GLN A 355 23.98 -3.12 7.89
CA GLN A 355 24.30 -4.36 8.60
C GLN A 355 24.86 -5.45 7.69
N LEU A 356 24.42 -5.48 6.44
CA LEU A 356 25.01 -6.32 5.39
C LEU A 356 26.40 -5.83 4.96
N GLY A 357 26.97 -4.78 5.58
CA GLY A 357 28.30 -4.27 5.26
C GLY A 357 28.34 -3.43 3.99
N VAL A 358 27.21 -2.84 3.58
CA VAL A 358 27.12 -1.87 2.48
C VAL A 358 27.16 -0.45 3.05
N ASP A 359 28.05 0.39 2.55
CA ASP A 359 28.15 1.77 3.01
C ASP A 359 27.08 2.62 2.35
N VAL A 360 26.23 3.26 3.17
CA VAL A 360 25.14 4.13 2.71
C VAL A 360 25.27 5.50 3.34
N THR A 361 25.42 6.54 2.50
CA THR A 361 25.62 7.93 2.93
C THR A 361 24.61 8.87 2.29
N PHE A 362 23.98 9.73 3.09
CA PHE A 362 23.08 10.77 2.61
C PHE A 362 23.82 12.09 2.37
N ASP A 363 23.51 12.75 1.25
CA ASP A 363 23.87 14.13 1.00
C ASP A 363 22.60 14.98 0.93
N ARG A 364 22.32 15.70 2.04
CA ARG A 364 21.16 16.58 2.17
C ARG A 364 21.24 17.80 1.24
N ALA A 365 22.43 18.25 0.86
CA ALA A 365 22.58 19.42 0.00
C ALA A 365 22.13 19.13 -1.43
N THR A 366 22.32 17.89 -1.89
CA THR A 366 21.91 17.43 -3.21
C THR A 366 20.65 16.57 -3.21
N SER A 367 20.06 16.32 -2.03
CA SER A 367 18.92 15.39 -1.86
C SER A 367 19.21 14.05 -2.52
N SER A 368 20.36 13.48 -2.17
CA SER A 368 20.84 12.22 -2.72
C SER A 368 21.34 11.25 -1.65
N LEU A 369 21.39 9.97 -2.03
CA LEU A 369 21.93 8.87 -1.24
C LEU A 369 22.98 8.16 -2.09
N THR A 370 24.18 7.99 -1.56
CA THR A 370 25.25 7.19 -2.18
C THR A 370 25.31 5.83 -1.52
N VAL A 371 25.32 4.78 -2.34
CA VAL A 371 25.64 3.39 -1.96
C VAL A 371 27.05 3.11 -2.45
N ASP A 372 27.95 2.77 -1.54
CA ASP A 372 29.29 2.25 -1.84
C ASP A 372 29.36 0.82 -1.32
N ASN A 373 29.33 -0.15 -2.24
CA ASN A 373 29.24 -1.56 -1.93
C ASN A 373 30.61 -2.23 -2.05
N PRO A 374 31.25 -2.64 -0.95
CA PRO A 374 32.54 -3.33 -1.02
C PRO A 374 32.38 -4.79 -1.48
N PRO A 375 33.41 -5.42 -2.07
CA PRO A 375 33.36 -6.82 -2.53
C PRO A 375 33.04 -7.86 -1.44
N ASP A 376 33.29 -7.54 -0.18
CA ASP A 376 33.12 -8.44 0.97
C ASP A 376 31.83 -8.20 1.76
N SER A 377 30.90 -7.40 1.24
CA SER A 377 29.56 -7.22 1.82
C SER A 377 28.69 -8.48 1.69
N MET A 378 27.52 -8.43 2.32
CA MET A 378 26.47 -9.45 2.30
C MET A 378 26.93 -10.83 2.79
N ARG A 379 27.81 -10.89 3.81
CA ARG A 379 28.29 -12.13 4.41
C ARG A 379 27.84 -12.23 5.87
N GLY A 380 27.30 -13.38 6.27
CA GLY A 380 26.90 -13.65 7.66
C GLY A 380 25.45 -14.06 7.82
N HIS A 381 24.96 -13.97 9.05
CA HIS A 381 23.61 -14.37 9.44
C HIS A 381 22.86 -13.18 10.00
N PHE A 382 21.70 -12.88 9.41
CA PHE A 382 20.95 -11.66 9.70
C PHE A 382 19.50 -12.01 10.02
N GLU A 383 18.89 -11.24 10.93
CA GLU A 383 17.48 -11.37 11.27
C GLU A 383 16.81 -10.00 11.18
N VAL A 384 15.68 -9.93 10.48
CA VAL A 384 14.91 -8.70 10.27
C VAL A 384 13.45 -8.94 10.63
N ASP A 385 12.91 -8.02 11.41
CA ASP A 385 11.48 -7.93 11.69
C ASP A 385 10.85 -6.90 10.76
N VAL A 386 9.83 -7.31 10.00
CA VAL A 386 9.17 -6.49 8.99
C VAL A 386 7.76 -6.04 9.37
N ARG A 387 7.38 -6.11 10.66
CA ARG A 387 6.04 -5.69 11.13
C ARG A 387 5.67 -4.27 10.72
N ASP A 388 6.66 -3.37 10.63
CA ASP A 388 6.47 -1.97 10.27
C ASP A 388 6.89 -1.61 8.84
N CYS A 389 7.50 -2.55 8.11
CA CYS A 389 7.96 -2.37 6.73
C CYS A 389 7.57 -3.56 5.82
N PRO A 390 6.31 -4.03 5.84
CA PRO A 390 5.87 -5.26 5.16
C PRO A 390 6.03 -5.23 3.63
N ASN A 391 6.26 -4.03 3.12
CA ASN A 391 6.16 -3.67 1.73
C ASN A 391 7.51 -3.86 1.01
N ILE A 392 8.62 -3.99 1.76
CA ILE A 392 9.94 -4.41 1.27
C ILE A 392 10.21 -5.92 1.45
N VAL A 393 9.25 -6.70 1.97
CA VAL A 393 9.39 -8.16 2.15
C VAL A 393 9.83 -8.87 0.85
N PRO A 394 9.22 -8.60 -0.32
CA PRO A 394 9.71 -9.16 -1.58
C PRO A 394 11.16 -8.77 -1.90
N THR A 395 11.53 -7.51 -1.65
CA THR A 395 12.89 -7.03 -1.88
C THR A 395 13.90 -7.72 -0.97
N LEU A 396 13.55 -7.97 0.29
CA LEU A 396 14.41 -8.69 1.23
C LEU A 396 14.59 -10.16 0.82
N ALA A 397 13.58 -10.81 0.25
CA ALA A 397 13.72 -12.16 -0.27
C ALA A 397 14.68 -12.20 -1.48
N ALA A 398 14.53 -11.24 -2.41
CA ALA A 398 15.42 -11.08 -3.55
C ALA A 398 16.88 -10.79 -3.15
N LEU A 399 17.07 -9.90 -2.17
CA LEU A 399 18.39 -9.58 -1.62
C LEU A 399 19.00 -10.77 -0.87
N GLY A 400 18.19 -11.44 -0.05
CA GLY A 400 18.59 -12.57 0.77
C GLY A 400 19.07 -13.78 -0.02
N ALA A 401 18.59 -13.95 -1.26
CA ALA A 401 19.12 -14.95 -2.19
C ALA A 401 20.64 -14.80 -2.44
N TYR A 402 21.22 -13.62 -2.23
CA TYR A 402 22.65 -13.37 -2.47
C TYR A 402 23.46 -13.15 -1.19
N VAL A 403 22.85 -13.30 -0.02
CA VAL A 403 23.57 -13.23 1.26
C VAL A 403 24.37 -14.52 1.46
N GLN A 404 25.71 -14.42 1.52
CA GLN A 404 26.60 -15.54 1.82
C GLN A 404 26.48 -15.91 3.31
N GLY A 405 25.50 -16.75 3.61
CA GLY A 405 25.09 -17.12 4.96
C GLY A 405 23.58 -17.28 5.00
N SER A 406 22.89 -16.60 5.91
CA SER A 406 21.41 -16.61 5.94
C SER A 406 20.78 -15.27 6.27
N LEU A 407 19.59 -15.03 5.72
CA LEU A 407 18.72 -13.93 6.09
C LEU A 407 17.38 -14.49 6.56
N ARG A 408 17.05 -14.25 7.82
CA ARG A 408 15.80 -14.60 8.44
C ARG A 408 14.89 -13.38 8.52
N VAL A 409 13.70 -13.44 7.95
CA VAL A 409 12.71 -12.37 7.95
C VAL A 409 11.47 -12.86 8.71
N THR A 410 10.97 -12.08 9.67
CA THR A 410 9.78 -12.41 10.49
C THR A 410 8.82 -11.23 10.61
N GLY A 411 7.59 -11.45 11.07
CA GLY A 411 6.63 -10.36 11.29
C GLY A 411 5.91 -9.89 10.03
N GLY A 412 6.04 -10.61 8.92
CA GLY A 412 5.47 -10.31 7.61
C GLY A 412 4.07 -10.90 7.38
N ARG A 413 3.42 -11.46 8.41
CA ARG A 413 2.12 -12.16 8.30
C ARG A 413 1.00 -11.37 7.63
N LEU A 414 1.04 -10.05 7.71
CA LEU A 414 0.03 -9.17 7.11
C LEU A 414 0.08 -9.20 5.58
N THR A 415 1.24 -9.56 5.01
CA THR A 415 1.45 -9.55 3.56
C THR A 415 0.59 -10.59 2.82
N ARG A 416 0.00 -11.56 3.54
CA ARG A 416 -1.00 -12.49 2.99
C ARG A 416 -2.28 -11.80 2.50
N PHE A 417 -2.58 -10.62 3.02
CA PHE A 417 -3.76 -9.82 2.66
C PHE A 417 -3.49 -8.75 1.59
N HIS A 418 -2.29 -8.76 0.99
CA HIS A 418 -1.93 -7.82 -0.09
C HIS A 418 -2.46 -8.28 -1.45
N LYS A 419 -1.86 -7.85 -2.58
CA LYS A 419 -2.34 -8.21 -3.91
C LYS A 419 -2.18 -9.72 -4.17
N ALA A 420 -1.15 -10.31 -3.57
CA ALA A 420 -0.91 -11.75 -3.47
C ALA A 420 -0.35 -12.07 -2.08
N SER A 421 -0.30 -13.36 -1.73
CA SER A 421 0.44 -13.82 -0.55
C SER A 421 1.94 -13.71 -0.80
N ARG A 422 2.53 -12.56 -0.43
CA ARG A 422 3.88 -12.18 -0.90
C ARG A 422 4.98 -13.11 -0.44
N ILE A 423 4.94 -13.58 0.80
CA ILE A 423 5.96 -14.49 1.34
C ILE A 423 5.92 -15.81 0.57
N GLU A 424 4.74 -16.41 0.44
CA GLU A 424 4.55 -17.70 -0.24
C GLU A 424 4.88 -17.59 -1.73
N ALA A 425 4.46 -16.51 -2.38
CA ALA A 425 4.80 -16.26 -3.78
C ALA A 425 6.31 -16.10 -3.97
N MET A 426 6.99 -15.26 -3.17
CA MET A 426 8.44 -15.09 -3.29
C MET A 426 9.19 -16.39 -3.00
N ALA A 427 8.78 -17.17 -2.00
CA ALA A 427 9.37 -18.47 -1.73
C ALA A 427 9.21 -19.41 -2.93
N ALA A 428 7.99 -19.56 -3.47
CA ALA A 428 7.72 -20.42 -4.61
C ALA A 428 8.50 -20.03 -5.87
N GLU A 429 8.58 -18.72 -6.17
CA GLU A 429 9.28 -18.19 -7.34
C GLU A 429 10.81 -18.33 -7.20
N LEU A 430 11.38 -18.00 -6.03
CA LEU A 430 12.81 -18.12 -5.80
C LEU A 430 13.27 -19.57 -5.68
N THR A 431 12.48 -20.48 -5.07
CA THR A 431 12.78 -21.93 -5.09
C THR A 431 12.86 -22.45 -6.52
N ARG A 432 11.99 -22.01 -7.44
CA ARG A 432 12.07 -22.39 -8.86
C ARG A 432 13.35 -21.91 -9.53
N ALA A 433 13.88 -20.75 -9.10
CA ALA A 433 15.17 -20.25 -9.56
C ALA A 433 16.38 -20.95 -8.89
N GLY A 434 16.15 -21.93 -8.02
CA GLY A 434 17.18 -22.69 -7.32
C GLY A 434 17.66 -22.07 -6.01
N VAL A 435 16.93 -21.09 -5.46
CA VAL A 435 17.23 -20.46 -4.16
C VAL A 435 16.74 -21.36 -3.03
N ASP A 436 17.60 -21.55 -2.01
CA ASP A 436 17.24 -22.20 -0.76
C ASP A 436 16.49 -21.20 0.15
N ILE A 437 15.16 -21.29 0.14
CA ILE A 437 14.27 -20.41 0.92
C ILE A 437 13.14 -21.25 1.55
N GLU A 438 12.98 -21.12 2.86
CA GLU A 438 11.98 -21.83 3.64
C GLU A 438 10.99 -20.84 4.25
N VAL A 439 9.68 -21.11 4.11
CA VAL A 439 8.63 -20.30 4.75
C VAL A 439 8.58 -20.57 6.24
N LEU A 440 8.49 -19.50 7.04
CA LEU A 440 8.35 -19.54 8.48
C LEU A 440 6.89 -19.32 8.88
N TYR A 441 6.42 -20.13 9.81
CA TYR A 441 5.08 -20.06 10.37
C TYR A 441 5.14 -19.66 11.84
N ASN A 442 4.20 -18.83 12.27
CA ASN A 442 3.96 -18.49 13.66
C ASN A 442 2.47 -18.65 13.95
N ASP A 443 2.13 -19.44 14.97
CA ASP A 443 0.75 -19.85 15.29
C ASP A 443 -0.03 -20.43 14.09
N GLY A 444 0.65 -21.21 13.24
CA GLY A 444 0.06 -21.82 12.04
C GLY A 444 -0.18 -20.85 10.88
N VAL A 445 0.21 -19.57 11.02
CA VAL A 445 0.08 -18.55 9.99
C VAL A 445 1.45 -18.26 9.38
N CYS A 446 1.50 -18.14 8.05
CA CYS A 446 2.70 -17.69 7.35
C CYS A 446 3.14 -16.31 7.88
N ASP A 447 4.34 -16.23 8.44
CA ASP A 447 4.86 -15.06 9.16
C ASP A 447 6.14 -14.50 8.53
N GLY A 448 6.92 -15.33 7.84
CA GLY A 448 8.20 -14.90 7.30
C GLY A 448 8.89 -15.97 6.46
N PHE A 449 10.20 -15.83 6.28
CA PHE A 449 11.03 -16.81 5.59
C PHE A 449 12.45 -16.82 6.13
N GLU A 450 13.17 -17.92 5.93
CA GLU A 450 14.62 -17.98 6.07
C GLU A 450 15.22 -18.37 4.72
N VAL A 451 16.12 -17.54 4.21
CA VAL A 451 16.83 -17.79 2.94
C VAL A 451 18.31 -17.99 3.19
N ARG A 452 18.87 -19.01 2.55
CA ARG A 452 20.30 -19.32 2.57
C ARG A 452 20.87 -19.01 1.19
N GLY A 453 21.49 -17.84 1.09
CA GLY A 453 21.91 -17.31 -0.20
C GLY A 453 23.16 -17.97 -0.76
N ALA A 454 23.35 -17.79 -2.07
CA ALA A 454 24.51 -18.26 -2.81
C ALA A 454 25.13 -17.13 -3.64
N GLN A 455 26.33 -17.35 -4.18
CA GLN A 455 27.00 -16.33 -5.00
C GLN A 455 26.29 -16.06 -6.33
N THR A 456 25.67 -17.08 -6.92
CA THR A 456 24.99 -17.01 -8.20
C THR A 456 24.01 -18.18 -8.36
N TYR A 457 23.10 -18.05 -9.32
CA TYR A 457 22.09 -19.04 -9.69
C TYR A 457 22.04 -19.21 -11.21
N PRO A 458 21.62 -20.38 -11.75
CA PRO A 458 21.61 -20.63 -13.19
C PRO A 458 20.75 -19.65 -14.00
N GLY A 459 19.60 -19.21 -13.46
CA GLY A 459 18.60 -18.45 -14.22
C GLY A 459 17.94 -19.31 -15.31
N GLY A 460 17.47 -18.66 -16.39
CA GLY A 460 16.81 -19.35 -17.51
C GLY A 460 15.38 -19.80 -17.21
N VAL A 461 14.77 -19.28 -16.14
CA VAL A 461 13.43 -19.67 -15.69
C VAL A 461 12.38 -18.64 -16.06
N THR A 462 11.12 -19.08 -16.18
CA THR A 462 9.96 -18.20 -16.26
C THR A 462 9.40 -18.00 -14.86
N LEU A 463 9.20 -16.75 -14.45
CA LEU A 463 8.78 -16.30 -13.12
C LEU A 463 7.47 -15.51 -13.19
N SER A 464 6.59 -15.71 -12.21
CA SER A 464 5.28 -15.07 -12.12
C SER A 464 5.29 -13.91 -11.14
N SER A 465 4.64 -12.79 -11.48
CA SER A 465 4.40 -11.71 -10.54
C SER A 465 3.28 -12.00 -9.53
N TRP A 466 2.49 -13.05 -9.78
CA TRP A 466 1.26 -13.35 -9.03
C TRP A 466 0.27 -12.16 -9.02
N GLY A 467 0.32 -11.28 -10.02
CA GLY A 467 -0.49 -10.06 -10.06
C GLY A 467 -0.09 -8.98 -9.03
N ASP A 468 1.12 -9.07 -8.46
CA ASP A 468 1.70 -8.02 -7.62
C ASP A 468 2.98 -7.45 -8.22
N HIS A 469 2.90 -6.19 -8.67
CA HIS A 469 4.04 -5.38 -9.11
C HIS A 469 5.28 -5.44 -8.21
N ARG A 470 5.12 -5.62 -6.89
CA ARG A 470 6.27 -5.72 -5.97
C ARG A 470 7.00 -7.04 -6.09
N ILE A 471 6.26 -8.13 -6.30
CA ILE A 471 6.85 -9.45 -6.56
C ILE A 471 7.61 -9.38 -7.89
N PHE A 472 7.00 -8.82 -8.94
CA PHE A 472 7.69 -8.60 -10.22
C PHE A 472 9.00 -7.82 -10.05
N MET A 473 8.95 -6.61 -9.45
CA MET A 473 10.14 -5.76 -9.32
C MET A 473 11.24 -6.40 -8.47
N SER A 474 10.88 -7.16 -7.43
CA SER A 474 11.87 -7.89 -6.62
C SER A 474 12.46 -9.09 -7.34
N LEU A 475 11.66 -9.89 -8.04
CA LEU A 475 12.15 -11.00 -8.85
C LEU A 475 13.02 -10.51 -10.02
N PHE A 476 12.65 -9.37 -10.63
CA PHE A 476 13.47 -8.68 -11.61
C PHE A 476 14.85 -8.38 -11.04
N VAL A 477 14.93 -7.77 -9.86
CA VAL A 477 16.21 -7.45 -9.19
C VAL A 477 17.01 -8.72 -8.87
N ALA A 478 16.36 -9.78 -8.36
CA ALA A 478 17.03 -11.06 -8.13
C ALA A 478 17.62 -11.62 -9.45
N GLY A 479 16.85 -11.55 -10.54
CA GLY A 479 17.27 -12.05 -11.85
C GLY A 479 18.51 -11.38 -12.43
N LEU A 480 18.81 -10.14 -12.03
CA LEU A 480 19.95 -9.37 -12.56
C LEU A 480 21.30 -10.04 -12.33
N ARG A 481 21.45 -10.82 -11.26
CA ARG A 481 22.71 -11.49 -10.86
C ARG A 481 22.71 -13.00 -11.14
N MET A 482 21.78 -13.48 -11.95
CA MET A 482 21.76 -14.88 -12.40
C MET A 482 22.63 -15.08 -13.65
N GLN A 483 22.94 -16.34 -14.00
CA GLN A 483 23.83 -16.64 -15.13
C GLN A 483 23.13 -16.50 -16.49
N SER A 484 21.81 -16.72 -16.53
CA SER A 484 21.01 -16.71 -17.75
C SER A 484 19.79 -15.82 -17.63
N ALA A 485 19.34 -15.27 -18.76
CA ALA A 485 18.16 -14.43 -18.83
C ALA A 485 16.90 -15.15 -18.32
N ASN A 486 16.11 -14.46 -17.52
CA ASN A 486 14.84 -14.95 -16.99
C ASN A 486 13.67 -14.30 -17.73
N ARG A 487 12.50 -14.93 -17.67
CA ARG A 487 11.26 -14.40 -18.23
C ARG A 487 10.30 -14.09 -17.10
N PHE A 488 9.57 -12.98 -17.16
CA PHE A 488 8.70 -12.54 -16.08
C PHE A 488 7.32 -12.15 -16.61
N SER A 489 6.25 -12.59 -15.95
CA SER A 489 4.90 -12.09 -16.23
C SER A 489 4.54 -10.87 -15.39
N GLY A 490 3.55 -10.08 -15.84
CA GLY A 490 2.98 -8.95 -15.10
C GLY A 490 3.92 -7.75 -14.96
N PHE A 491 4.80 -7.54 -15.93
CA PHE A 491 5.73 -6.42 -15.96
C PHE A 491 5.01 -5.07 -16.18
N GLU A 492 3.79 -5.10 -16.71
CA GLU A 492 2.94 -3.93 -16.96
C GLU A 492 2.52 -3.24 -15.67
N ASP A 493 2.44 -3.98 -14.57
CA ASP A 493 1.96 -3.52 -13.27
C ASP A 493 2.99 -2.62 -12.55
N VAL A 494 4.22 -2.47 -13.06
CA VAL A 494 5.19 -1.49 -12.50
C VAL A 494 4.62 -0.08 -12.49
N ARG A 495 3.74 0.25 -13.46
CA ARG A 495 3.03 1.54 -13.56
C ARG A 495 2.10 1.82 -12.38
N LEU A 496 1.78 0.83 -11.55
CA LEU A 496 0.98 0.99 -10.33
C LEU A 496 1.75 1.73 -9.21
N SER A 497 3.09 1.78 -9.24
CA SER A 497 3.85 2.51 -8.22
C SER A 497 5.22 3.04 -8.64
N PHE A 498 5.84 2.52 -9.68
CA PHE A 498 7.15 2.98 -10.17
C PHE A 498 7.15 3.00 -11.71
N PRO A 499 6.48 3.99 -12.34
CA PRO A 499 6.31 4.05 -13.80
C PRO A 499 7.63 4.10 -14.59
N THR A 500 8.65 4.76 -14.04
CA THR A 500 9.97 4.87 -14.65
C THR A 500 10.91 3.70 -14.31
N PHE A 501 10.41 2.63 -13.67
CA PHE A 501 11.24 1.49 -13.23
C PHE A 501 12.12 0.94 -14.36
N MET A 502 11.51 0.62 -15.51
CA MET A 502 12.24 0.07 -16.66
C MET A 502 13.28 1.07 -17.20
N GLU A 503 12.96 2.37 -17.21
CA GLU A 503 13.85 3.42 -17.68
C GLU A 503 15.05 3.61 -16.76
N GLU A 504 14.85 3.58 -15.44
CA GLU A 504 15.93 3.67 -14.45
C GLU A 504 16.88 2.47 -14.56
N PHE A 505 16.35 1.24 -14.66
CA PHE A 505 17.19 0.05 -14.81
C PHE A 505 17.90 -0.03 -16.18
N ALA A 506 17.31 0.52 -17.25
CA ALA A 506 17.99 0.63 -18.53
C ALA A 506 19.26 1.52 -18.48
N LYS A 507 19.29 2.54 -17.60
CA LYS A 507 20.50 3.36 -17.38
C LYS A 507 21.68 2.55 -16.83
N ALA A 508 21.40 1.44 -16.15
CA ALA A 508 22.42 0.49 -15.67
C ALA A 508 22.85 -0.52 -16.74
N GLY A 509 22.33 -0.42 -17.97
CA GLY A 509 22.62 -1.36 -19.05
C GLY A 509 21.75 -2.62 -19.04
N VAL A 510 20.69 -2.67 -18.22
CA VAL A 510 19.76 -3.82 -18.22
C VAL A 510 19.00 -3.86 -19.54
N ARG A 511 19.08 -4.99 -20.25
CA ARG A 511 18.38 -5.21 -21.52
C ARG A 511 17.14 -6.06 -21.29
N THR A 512 16.05 -5.64 -21.91
CA THR A 512 14.78 -6.38 -21.85
C THR A 512 14.15 -6.53 -23.22
N ALA A 513 13.34 -7.58 -23.38
CA ALA A 513 12.58 -7.83 -24.60
C ALA A 513 11.25 -8.49 -24.24
N SER A 514 10.15 -8.01 -24.84
CA SER A 514 8.87 -8.70 -24.77
C SER A 514 8.93 -9.97 -25.63
N VAL A 515 8.56 -11.10 -25.05
CA VAL A 515 8.54 -12.41 -25.71
C VAL A 515 7.19 -13.08 -25.47
N GLU A 516 6.74 -13.88 -26.42
CA GLU A 516 5.53 -14.67 -26.27
C GLU A 516 5.77 -15.80 -25.25
N ASP A 517 4.77 -16.09 -24.42
CA ASP A 517 4.70 -17.28 -23.58
C ASP A 517 4.40 -18.49 -24.48
N VAL A 518 5.42 -18.93 -25.20
CA VAL A 518 5.37 -20.18 -25.95
C VAL A 518 5.59 -21.28 -24.92
N GLU A 519 4.52 -21.95 -24.48
CA GLU A 519 4.68 -23.20 -23.74
C GLU A 519 5.61 -24.10 -24.56
N GLU A 520 6.80 -24.42 -24.02
CA GLU A 520 7.63 -25.46 -24.61
C GLU A 520 6.84 -26.78 -24.49
N GLU A 521 6.16 -27.18 -25.56
CA GLU A 521 5.72 -28.55 -25.80
C GLU A 521 6.95 -29.47 -25.83
N ASN A 522 7.49 -29.79 -24.66
CA ASN A 522 8.49 -30.84 -24.47
C ASN A 522 8.01 -31.79 -23.37
N ALA A 523 6.82 -32.35 -23.56
CA ALA A 523 6.54 -33.68 -23.05
C ALA A 523 7.02 -34.68 -24.11
N PRO A 524 7.98 -35.59 -23.82
CA PRO A 524 8.33 -36.62 -24.77
C PRO A 524 7.10 -37.48 -25.01
N ALA A 525 6.76 -37.70 -26.28
CA ALA A 525 5.82 -38.72 -26.69
C ALA A 525 6.35 -40.09 -26.26
N GLY A 526 6.02 -40.48 -25.03
CA GLY A 526 6.41 -41.71 -24.36
C GLY A 526 5.19 -42.58 -24.10
N ALA A 527 4.87 -43.39 -25.10
CA ALA A 527 4.17 -44.68 -25.08
C ALA A 527 3.51 -45.12 -23.74
N VAL A 528 2.18 -45.26 -23.75
CA VAL A 528 1.48 -46.40 -23.10
C VAL A 528 0.15 -46.68 -23.83
N GLY A 529 -0.02 -47.90 -24.33
CA GLY A 529 -1.29 -48.64 -24.40
C GLY A 529 -2.14 -48.46 -25.65
#